data_AF-A0A7W4F9Q7-F1
#
_entry.id   AF-A0A7W4F9Q7-F1
#
_cell.length_a   1.000
_cell.length_b   1.000
_cell.length_c   1.000
_cell.angle_alpha   90.00
_cell.angle_beta   90.00
_cell.angle_gamma   90.00
#
_symmetry.space_group_name_H-M   'P 1'
#
loop_
_entity.id
_entity.type
_entity.pdbx_description
1 polymer ?
#
loop_
_entity_poly.entity_id
_entity_poly.type
_entity_poly.pdbx_seq_one_letter_code
_entity_poly.pdbx_strand_id
1 'polypeptide(L)'
;MKPSTCINGLVAFLLPLPPLRETTMYTLKIVTANRNEIIYAVDSIEWKRVEKTIYGDTSTGDPLKLTLLLGDTAYLTNSHNRTVATYTNPVTQSEAAA
;
A
#
# COMPACT_ATOMS: atom_id res chain seq x y z
N MET A 1 -40.89 -8.45 6.72
CA MET A 1 -40.96 -9.90 6.44
C MET A 1 -41.36 -10.11 4.97
N LYS A 2 -40.66 -11.05 4.31
CA LYS A 2 -40.71 -11.49 2.89
C LYS A 2 -40.14 -10.54 1.80
N PRO A 3 -39.56 -11.08 0.69
CA PRO A 3 -39.22 -12.48 0.40
C PRO A 3 -37.71 -12.72 0.12
N SER A 4 -37.20 -13.88 0.54
CA SER A 4 -35.90 -14.41 0.12
C SER A 4 -36.13 -15.28 -1.12
N THR A 5 -35.49 -14.95 -2.24
CA THR A 5 -35.46 -15.80 -3.44
C THR A 5 -34.20 -16.63 -3.42
N CYS A 6 -34.35 -17.95 -3.43
CA CYS A 6 -33.25 -18.90 -3.42
C CYS A 6 -32.91 -19.30 -4.87
N ILE A 7 -31.69 -19.01 -5.33
CA ILE A 7 -31.16 -19.55 -6.58
C ILE A 7 -29.83 -20.25 -6.25
N ASN A 8 -29.76 -21.56 -6.50
CA ASN A 8 -28.54 -22.39 -6.47
C ASN A 8 -27.67 -22.33 -5.19
N GLY A 9 -28.28 -22.49 -4.01
CA GLY A 9 -27.53 -22.86 -2.79
C GLY A 9 -26.53 -21.83 -2.24
N LEU A 10 -26.42 -20.64 -2.84
CA LEU A 10 -25.62 -19.53 -2.35
C LEU A 10 -26.56 -18.44 -1.85
N VAL A 11 -26.60 -18.25 -0.53
CA VAL A 11 -27.29 -17.12 0.09
C VAL A 11 -26.49 -15.85 -0.27
N ALA A 12 -26.86 -15.23 -1.39
CA ALA A 12 -26.36 -13.91 -1.75
C ALA A 12 -27.04 -12.87 -0.85
N PHE A 13 -26.37 -12.49 0.23
CA PHE A 13 -26.71 -11.28 0.95
C PHE A 13 -26.38 -10.10 0.04
N LEU A 14 -27.41 -9.49 -0.57
CA LEU A 14 -27.32 -8.13 -1.09
C LEU A 14 -27.19 -7.19 0.12
N LEU A 15 -25.99 -7.17 0.69
CA LEU A 15 -25.57 -6.09 1.57
C LEU A 15 -25.64 -4.81 0.74
N PRO A 16 -26.19 -3.71 1.27
CA PRO A 16 -26.07 -2.42 0.62
C PRO A 16 -24.57 -2.20 0.36
N LEU A 17 -24.22 -1.95 -0.90
CA LEU A 17 -22.87 -1.58 -1.29
C LEU A 17 -22.40 -0.49 -0.32
N PRO A 18 -21.27 -0.67 0.38
CA PRO A 18 -20.73 0.42 1.18
C PRO A 18 -20.60 1.64 0.25
N PRO A 19 -20.91 2.86 0.73
CA PRO A 19 -20.76 4.07 -0.08
C PRO A 19 -19.38 4.02 -0.71
N LEU A 20 -19.33 4.24 -2.04
CA LEU A 20 -18.16 4.16 -2.92
C LEU A 20 -16.91 4.41 -2.08
N ARG A 21 -16.24 3.32 -1.68
CA ARG A 21 -15.16 3.35 -0.67
C ARG A 21 -14.28 4.50 -1.07
N GLU A 22 -14.17 5.49 -0.18
CA GLU A 22 -13.20 6.57 -0.28
C GLU A 22 -11.90 5.89 -0.71
N THR A 23 -11.53 6.01 -2.00
CA THR A 23 -10.31 5.40 -2.53
C THR A 23 -9.25 6.02 -1.67
N THR A 24 -8.74 5.27 -0.69
CA THR A 24 -7.97 5.87 0.37
C THR A 24 -6.66 6.26 -0.27
N MET A 25 -6.59 7.53 -0.68
CA MET A 25 -5.53 8.04 -1.52
C MET A 25 -4.31 8.15 -0.61
N TYR A 26 -3.42 7.18 -0.73
CA TYR A 26 -2.18 7.19 0.02
C TYR A 26 -1.15 8.04 -0.72
N THR A 27 -0.27 8.67 0.05
CA THR A 27 0.89 9.39 -0.46
C THR A 27 2.12 8.65 0.03
N LEU A 28 2.96 8.18 -0.90
CA LEU A 28 4.25 7.59 -0.57
C LEU A 28 5.29 8.70 -0.52
N LYS A 29 5.85 8.91 0.67
CA LYS A 29 6.96 9.84 0.89
C LYS A 29 8.25 9.06 1.01
N ILE A 30 9.17 9.35 0.12
CA ILE A 30 10.48 8.71 0.04
C ILE A 30 11.47 9.74 0.56
N VAL A 31 11.99 9.52 1.76
CA VAL A 31 12.96 10.41 2.39
C VAL A 31 14.21 9.60 2.66
N THR A 32 15.14 9.64 1.71
CA THR A 32 16.41 8.94 1.78
C THR A 32 17.57 9.92 1.78
N ALA A 33 18.79 9.44 2.06
CA ALA A 33 19.99 10.27 2.06
C ALA A 33 20.27 10.88 0.67
N ASN A 34 19.81 10.23 -0.40
CA ASN A 34 20.13 10.59 -1.78
C ASN A 34 18.89 10.99 -2.60
N ARG A 35 17.67 10.80 -2.06
CA ARG A 35 16.41 11.03 -2.78
C ARG A 35 15.33 11.49 -1.81
N ASN A 36 14.76 12.66 -2.10
CA ASN A 36 13.58 13.17 -1.41
C ASN A 36 12.46 13.34 -2.44
N GLU A 37 11.52 12.40 -2.47
CA GLU A 37 10.46 12.36 -3.46
C GLU A 37 9.11 12.06 -2.80
N ILE A 38 8.06 12.69 -3.34
CA ILE A 38 6.70 12.51 -2.87
C ILE A 38 5.87 12.03 -4.05
N ILE A 39 5.31 10.84 -3.92
CA ILE A 39 4.44 10.23 -4.91
C ILE A 39 3.03 10.27 -4.35
N TYR A 40 2.21 11.12 -4.97
CA TYR A 40 0.80 11.26 -4.62
C TYR A 40 -0.02 10.17 -5.28
N ALA A 41 -1.15 9.83 -4.66
CA ALA A 41 -2.16 8.96 -5.24
C ALA A 41 -1.66 7.53 -5.52
N VAL A 42 -1.27 6.81 -4.48
CA VAL A 42 -0.91 5.40 -4.60
C VAL A 42 -2.09 4.53 -4.18
N ASP A 43 -2.54 3.66 -5.09
CA ASP A 43 -3.70 2.78 -4.87
C ASP A 43 -3.28 1.44 -4.26
N SER A 44 -2.10 0.95 -4.62
CA SER A 44 -1.56 -0.32 -4.13
C SER A 44 -0.07 -0.19 -3.81
N ILE A 45 0.38 -0.86 -2.75
CA ILE A 45 1.81 -0.99 -2.42
C ILE A 45 2.11 -2.42 -1.96
N GLU A 46 3.19 -2.98 -2.50
CA GLU A 46 3.82 -4.21 -2.06
C GLU A 46 5.27 -3.94 -1.67
N TRP A 47 5.65 -4.30 -0.43
CA TRP A 47 7.04 -4.25 0.01
C TRP A 47 7.70 -5.62 -0.08
N LYS A 48 8.65 -5.76 -1.00
CA LYS A 48 9.49 -6.95 -1.11
C LYS A 48 10.77 -6.77 -0.30
N ARG A 49 10.74 -7.20 0.96
CA ARG A 49 11.86 -7.07 1.92
C ARG A 49 13.16 -7.73 1.44
N VAL A 50 13.10 -8.84 0.70
CA VAL A 50 14.30 -9.53 0.18
C VAL A 50 14.95 -8.68 -0.92
N GLU A 51 14.13 -8.14 -1.82
CA GLU A 51 14.57 -7.30 -2.95
C GLU A 51 14.83 -5.83 -2.55
N LYS A 52 14.54 -5.47 -1.30
CA LYS A 52 14.56 -4.09 -0.79
C LYS A 52 13.80 -3.11 -1.68
N THR A 53 12.71 -3.57 -2.30
CA THR A 53 12.00 -2.83 -3.33
C THR A 53 10.51 -2.70 -2.99
N ILE A 54 10.01 -1.47 -3.11
CA ILE A 54 8.59 -1.13 -3.07
C ILE A 54 8.06 -1.17 -4.49
N TYR A 55 7.03 -1.97 -4.71
CA TYR A 55 6.22 -1.96 -5.92
C TYR A 55 4.88 -1.31 -5.59
N GLY A 56 4.26 -0.64 -6.54
CA GLY A 56 2.92 -0.10 -6.35
C GLY A 56 2.32 0.38 -7.65
N ASP A 57 1.02 0.66 -7.63
CA ASP A 57 0.32 1.29 -8.73
C ASP A 57 -0.12 2.69 -8.30
N THR A 58 0.22 3.68 -9.13
CA THR A 58 -0.31 5.03 -8.97
C THR A 58 -1.73 5.11 -9.49
N SER A 59 -2.49 6.11 -9.04
CA SER A 59 -3.88 6.32 -9.47
C SER A 59 -4.01 6.70 -10.94
N THR A 60 -2.90 7.04 -11.62
CA THR A 60 -2.85 7.24 -13.08
C THR A 60 -2.65 5.93 -13.83
N GLY A 61 -2.45 4.80 -13.12
CA GLY A 61 -2.15 3.49 -13.68
C GLY A 61 -0.67 3.28 -13.99
N ASP A 62 0.20 4.23 -13.62
CA ASP A 62 1.64 4.08 -13.84
C ASP A 62 2.24 3.18 -12.75
N PRO A 63 3.02 2.15 -13.14
CA PRO A 63 3.67 1.27 -12.19
C PRO A 63 4.81 2.02 -11.49
N LEU A 64 4.79 1.96 -10.17
CA LEU A 64 5.84 2.44 -9.30
C LEU A 64 6.78 1.28 -8.94
N LYS A 65 8.07 1.49 -9.17
CA LYS A 65 9.13 0.63 -8.65
C LYS A 65 10.19 1.49 -7.97
N LEU A 66 10.38 1.28 -6.68
CA LEU A 66 11.37 1.99 -5.89
C LEU A 66 12.25 1.01 -5.10
N THR A 67 13.53 0.97 -5.44
CA THR A 67 14.53 0.22 -4.67
C THR A 67 15.15 1.13 -3.60
N LEU A 68 15.12 0.68 -2.35
CA LEU A 68 15.71 1.37 -1.20
C LEU A 68 17.17 0.95 -1.02
N LEU A 69 18.08 1.93 -0.95
CA LEU A 69 19.49 1.70 -0.64
C LEU A 69 19.70 1.42 0.85
N LEU A 70 20.88 0.96 1.24
CA LEU A 70 21.20 0.73 2.65
C LEU A 70 21.08 2.04 3.45
N GLY A 71 20.29 2.00 4.52
CA GLY A 71 19.95 3.16 5.35
C GLY A 71 18.68 3.91 4.91
N ASP A 72 18.13 3.61 3.74
CA ASP A 72 16.96 4.31 3.22
C ASP A 72 15.69 3.92 3.96
N THR A 73 14.80 4.90 4.12
CA THR A 73 13.45 4.70 4.67
C THR A 73 12.42 5.39 3.80
N ALA A 74 11.33 4.67 3.49
CA ALA A 74 10.14 5.21 2.86
C ALA A 74 8.95 5.15 3.82
N TYR A 75 8.10 6.16 3.75
CA TYR A 75 6.93 6.34 4.61
C TYR A 75 5.68 6.39 3.75
N LEU A 76 4.74 5.48 4.00
CA LEU A 76 3.40 5.57 3.45
C LEU A 76 2.54 6.42 4.36
N THR A 77 1.92 7.46 3.82
CA THR A 77 1.05 8.38 4.56
C THR A 77 -0.37 8.37 3.99
N ASN A 78 -1.38 8.55 4.84
CA ASN A 78 -2.76 8.72 4.39
C ASN A 78 -3.07 10.19 4.04
N SER A 79 -4.30 10.47 3.63
CA SER A 79 -4.79 11.82 3.30
C SER A 79 -4.66 12.85 4.42
N HIS A 80 -4.55 12.41 5.68
CA HIS A 80 -4.34 13.26 6.85
C HIS A 80 -2.85 13.47 7.15
N ASN A 81 -1.96 13.09 6.23
CA ASN A 81 -0.51 13.17 6.36
C ASN A 81 0.05 12.36 7.54
N ARG A 82 -0.70 11.32 8.00
CA ARG A 82 -0.25 10.42 9.06
C ARG A 82 0.44 9.22 8.44
N THR A 83 1.63 8.87 8.95
CA THR A 83 2.34 7.66 8.57
C THR A 83 1.53 6.43 8.97
N VAL A 84 1.20 5.59 7.99
CA VAL A 84 0.48 4.32 8.16
C VAL A 84 1.41 3.12 7.96
N ALA A 85 2.52 3.28 7.25
CA ALA A 85 3.55 2.26 7.12
C ALA A 85 4.95 2.88 6.94
N THR A 86 5.97 2.14 7.39
CA THR A 86 7.38 2.52 7.25
C THR A 86 8.15 1.34 6.67
N TYR A 87 8.91 1.57 5.62
CA TYR A 87 9.74 0.59 4.94
C TYR A 87 11.19 1.02 5.01
N THR A 88 12.01 0.25 5.74
CA THR A 88 13.43 0.58 5.94
C THR A 88 14.31 -0.54 5.39
N ASN A 89 15.34 -0.14 4.66
CA ASN A 89 16.48 -1.01 4.38
C ASN A 89 17.61 -0.67 5.37
N PRO A 90 17.88 -1.53 6.38
CA PRO A 90 18.81 -1.19 7.46
C PRO A 90 20.27 -1.11 6.96
N VAL A 91 21.07 -0.23 7.57
CA VAL A 91 22.51 -0.06 7.24
C VAL A 91 23.32 -1.32 7.57
N THR A 92 22.92 -2.02 8.64
CA THR A 92 23.46 -3.32 9.03
C THR A 92 22.41 -4.39 8.77
N GLN A 93 22.69 -5.29 7.83
CA GLN A 93 21.95 -6.53 7.73
C GLN A 93 22.41 -7.42 8.89
N SER A 94 21.80 -7.26 10.07
CA SER A 94 21.80 -8.39 11.00
C SER A 94 21.11 -9.51 10.26
N GLU A 95 21.90 -10.50 9.85
CA GLU A 95 21.46 -11.83 9.48
C GLU A 95 20.42 -12.24 10.53
N ALA A 96 19.14 -12.10 10.18
CA ALA A 96 18.09 -12.70 10.97
C ALA A 96 18.26 -14.20 10.70
N ALA A 97 19.05 -14.80 11.58
CA ALA A 97 19.35 -16.20 11.62
C ALA A 97 18.08 -17.07 11.63
N ALA A 98 18.27 -18.28 11.11
CA ALA A 98 17.40 -19.46 11.07
C ALA A 98 16.46 -19.57 9.86
#